data_AF-A0A818YAT2-F1
#
_entry.id   AF-A0A818YAT2-F1
#
_cell.length_a   1.000
_cell.length_b   1.000
_cell.length_c   1.000
_cell.angle_alpha   90.00
_cell.angle_beta   90.00
_cell.angle_gamma   90.00
#
_symmetry.space_group_name_H-M   'P 1'
#
loop_
_entity.id
_entity.type
_entity.pdbx_description
1 polymer ?
#
loop_
_entity_poly.entity_id
_entity_poly.type
_entity_poly.pdbx_seq_one_letter_code
_entity_poly.pdbx_strand_id
1 'polypeptide(L)'
;MCRFGCFCQDGYVRQSNDTSSPCVKREDCNKTDVPQCGDNEEYQQCGSACPPTCNDFSYPLPKEPQACIAMCKPGCFCKKGYFRANNNQCVQQEKCCTGDNEQYTDCGSACVETCNYVPQVCTEQCVRGCFCQSTDYVRKDNSTGSPCIKREQCSQ
;
A
#
# COMPACT_ATOMS: atom_id res chain seq x y z
N MET A 1 1.43 -20.16 -51.40
CA MET A 1 2.87 -20.15 -51.10
C MET A 1 3.08 -20.89 -49.79
N CYS A 2 3.74 -22.04 -49.80
CA CYS A 2 4.16 -22.73 -48.57
C CYS A 2 5.52 -22.18 -48.13
N ARG A 3 5.69 -21.89 -46.84
CA ARG A 3 6.99 -21.54 -46.26
C ARG A 3 7.59 -22.78 -45.59
N PHE A 4 8.83 -23.11 -45.93
CA PHE A 4 9.57 -24.18 -45.26
C PHE A 4 10.02 -23.70 -43.87
N GLY A 5 9.76 -24.50 -42.84
CA GLY A 5 10.11 -24.17 -41.45
C GLY A 5 9.65 -25.25 -40.47
N CYS A 6 10.10 -25.14 -39.22
CA CYS A 6 9.61 -25.97 -38.14
C CYS A 6 8.34 -25.35 -37.54
N PHE A 7 7.26 -26.13 -37.51
CA PHE A 7 5.97 -25.72 -36.95
C PHE A 7 5.60 -26.65 -35.80
N CYS A 8 4.75 -26.16 -34.88
CA CYS A 8 4.21 -27.03 -33.83
C CYS A 8 3.27 -28.07 -34.44
N GLN A 9 3.25 -29.25 -33.83
CA GLN A 9 2.30 -30.31 -34.19
C GLN A 9 0.86 -29.87 -33.92
N ASP A 10 -0.11 -30.52 -34.58
CA ASP A 10 -1.53 -30.22 -34.40
C ASP A 10 -1.94 -30.30 -32.92
N GLY A 11 -2.63 -29.25 -32.45
CA GLY A 11 -3.01 -29.08 -31.04
C GLY A 11 -2.00 -28.32 -30.18
N TYR A 12 -0.80 -28.04 -30.70
CA TYR A 12 0.24 -27.28 -30.02
C TYR A 12 0.46 -25.91 -30.67
N VAL A 13 0.86 -24.92 -29.87
CA VAL A 13 1.15 -23.55 -30.29
C VAL A 13 2.49 -23.10 -29.68
N ARG A 14 3.18 -22.17 -30.33
CA ARG A 14 4.43 -21.61 -29.80
C ARG A 14 4.12 -20.77 -28.57
N GLN A 15 4.87 -20.96 -27.49
CA GLN A 15 4.69 -20.22 -26.24
C GLN A 15 5.01 -18.71 -26.40
N SER A 16 5.86 -18.35 -27.36
CA SER A 16 6.23 -16.96 -27.66
C SER A 16 6.40 -16.75 -29.17
N ASN A 17 6.50 -15.49 -29.59
CA ASN A 17 6.80 -15.10 -30.97
C ASN A 17 8.23 -15.47 -31.41
N ASP A 18 9.07 -15.94 -30.48
CA ASP A 18 10.37 -16.51 -30.79
C ASP A 18 10.23 -17.89 -31.46
N THR A 19 10.86 -18.06 -32.63
CA THR A 19 10.93 -19.34 -33.36
C THR A 19 11.67 -20.46 -32.61
N SER A 20 12.41 -20.12 -31.55
CA SER A 20 13.07 -21.07 -30.65
C SER A 20 12.22 -21.42 -29.42
N SER A 21 11.07 -20.77 -29.20
CA SER A 21 10.18 -21.08 -28.09
C SER A 21 9.57 -22.49 -28.20
N PRO A 22 9.32 -23.16 -27.05
CA PRO A 22 8.72 -24.49 -27.04
C PRO A 22 7.28 -24.47 -27.56
N CYS A 23 6.86 -25.61 -28.12
CA CYS A 23 5.48 -25.86 -28.48
C CYS A 23 4.71 -26.39 -27.26
N VAL A 24 3.76 -25.61 -26.76
CA VAL A 24 2.89 -25.94 -25.63
C VAL A 24 1.47 -26.22 -26.11
N LYS A 25 0.66 -26.93 -25.34
CA LYS A 25 -0.77 -27.08 -25.68
C LYS A 25 -1.47 -25.72 -25.61
N ARG A 26 -2.54 -25.52 -26.37
CA ARG A 26 -3.32 -24.27 -26.34
C ARG A 26 -3.81 -23.89 -24.94
N GLU A 27 -4.18 -24.88 -24.13
CA GLU A 27 -4.59 -24.69 -22.73
C GLU A 27 -3.44 -24.18 -21.83
N ASP A 28 -2.20 -24.51 -22.16
CA ASP A 28 -1.01 -24.08 -21.44
C ASP A 28 -0.40 -22.79 -22.02
N CYS A 29 -0.85 -22.35 -23.19
CA CYS A 29 -0.40 -21.12 -23.85
C CYS A 29 -0.71 -19.86 -23.04
N ASN A 30 -1.75 -19.92 -22.21
CA ASN A 30 -2.20 -18.83 -21.34
C ASN A 30 -1.94 -19.11 -19.85
N LYS A 31 -1.20 -20.18 -19.54
CA LYS A 31 -0.47 -20.25 -18.27
C LYS A 31 0.76 -19.36 -18.39
N THR A 32 0.51 -18.06 -18.54
CA THR A 32 1.49 -17.07 -18.10
C THR A 32 1.86 -17.47 -16.68
N ASP A 33 3.15 -17.51 -16.38
CA ASP A 33 3.70 -17.45 -15.02
C ASP A 33 3.20 -16.16 -14.36
N VAL A 34 1.89 -16.04 -14.12
CA VAL A 34 1.31 -15.00 -13.29
C VAL A 34 1.91 -15.28 -11.92
N PRO A 35 2.79 -14.41 -11.42
CA PRO A 35 3.42 -14.62 -10.12
C PRO A 35 2.31 -14.89 -9.11
N GLN A 36 2.43 -15.99 -8.37
CA GLN A 36 1.51 -16.26 -7.28
C GLN A 36 1.74 -15.17 -6.23
N CYS A 37 0.79 -14.25 -6.13
CA CYS A 37 0.83 -13.17 -5.15
C CYS A 37 0.50 -13.67 -3.74
N GLY A 38 0.92 -12.93 -2.72
CA GLY A 38 0.68 -13.25 -1.33
C GLY A 38 -0.77 -13.01 -0.89
N ASP A 39 -1.02 -13.19 0.39
CA ASP A 39 -2.33 -12.93 0.99
C ASP A 39 -2.75 -11.46 0.81
N ASN A 40 -4.01 -11.27 0.39
CA ASN A 40 -4.60 -9.96 0.09
C ASN A 40 -3.88 -9.15 -1.01
N GLU A 41 -3.10 -9.82 -1.85
CA GLU A 41 -2.50 -9.24 -3.05
C GLU A 41 -3.21 -9.75 -4.32
N GLU A 42 -3.11 -8.96 -5.39
CA GLU A 42 -3.54 -9.31 -6.73
C GLU A 42 -2.46 -8.91 -7.74
N TYR A 43 -2.25 -9.75 -8.76
CA TYR A 43 -1.34 -9.41 -9.82
C TYR A 43 -2.00 -8.39 -10.75
N GLN A 44 -1.28 -7.29 -11.01
CA GLN A 44 -1.68 -6.30 -12.00
C GLN A 44 -0.58 -6.16 -13.03
N GLN A 45 -0.94 -6.16 -14.32
CA GLN A 45 0.03 -5.92 -15.41
C GLN A 45 0.49 -4.45 -15.45
N CYS A 46 -0.32 -3.55 -14.89
CA CYS A 46 -0.10 -2.11 -14.89
C CYS A 46 -0.63 -1.53 -13.57
N GLY A 47 0.09 -1.76 -12.47
CA GLY A 47 -0.21 -1.15 -11.16
C GLY A 47 0.58 0.14 -10.92
N SER A 48 0.11 0.96 -9.97
CA SER A 48 0.75 2.25 -9.62
C SER A 48 2.21 2.06 -9.21
N ALA A 49 3.11 2.94 -9.67
CA ALA A 49 4.48 2.99 -9.18
C ALA A 49 4.59 3.42 -7.71
N CYS A 50 3.54 4.05 -7.17
CA CYS A 50 3.41 4.45 -5.77
C CYS A 50 2.12 3.81 -5.22
N PRO A 51 2.13 2.50 -4.91
CA PRO A 51 0.98 1.87 -4.29
C PRO A 51 0.77 2.41 -2.88
N PRO A 52 -0.48 2.43 -2.39
CA PRO A 52 -0.78 2.94 -1.05
C PRO A 52 -0.17 2.05 0.03
N THR A 53 0.32 2.67 1.09
CA THR A 53 1.03 2.00 2.20
C THR A 53 0.48 2.43 3.54
N CYS A 54 0.77 1.67 4.59
CA CYS A 54 0.38 2.09 5.95
C CYS A 54 1.02 3.41 6.39
N ASN A 55 2.16 3.81 5.79
CA ASN A 55 2.79 5.10 6.07
C ASN A 55 1.93 6.29 5.62
N ASP A 56 0.95 6.08 4.74
CA ASP A 56 0.01 7.12 4.34
C ASP A 56 -0.90 7.57 5.52
N PHE A 57 -0.98 6.74 6.57
CA PHE A 57 -1.78 6.99 7.77
C PHE A 57 -0.94 7.27 9.03
N SER A 58 0.37 7.01 8.97
CA SER A 58 1.26 7.15 10.11
C SER A 58 1.52 8.63 10.45
N TYR A 59 1.75 8.90 11.73
CA TYR A 59 2.12 10.24 12.19
C TYR A 59 3.61 10.56 11.88
N PRO A 60 3.95 11.80 11.47
CA PRO A 60 3.05 12.85 11.03
C PRO A 60 2.40 12.50 9.69
N LEU A 61 1.12 12.86 9.54
CA LEU A 61 0.41 12.61 8.29
C LEU A 61 1.13 13.31 7.13
N PRO A 62 1.26 12.66 5.95
CA PRO A 62 1.86 13.27 4.79
C PRO A 62 1.16 14.59 4.44
N LYS A 63 1.92 15.69 4.42
CA LYS A 63 1.37 17.04 4.19
C LYS A 63 0.91 17.26 2.75
N GLU A 64 1.52 16.54 1.81
CA GLU A 64 1.21 16.64 0.39
C GLU A 64 1.04 15.24 -0.20
N PRO A 65 0.14 15.06 -1.18
CA PRO A 65 0.07 13.82 -1.93
C PRO A 65 1.45 13.58 -2.55
N GLN A 66 2.05 12.44 -2.23
CA GLN A 66 3.36 12.09 -2.72
C GLN A 66 3.33 12.13 -4.25
N ALA A 67 4.16 12.99 -4.85
CA ALA A 67 4.21 13.16 -6.29
C ALA A 67 4.50 11.81 -6.93
N CYS A 68 3.50 11.23 -7.57
CA CYS A 68 3.63 9.93 -8.21
C CYS A 68 3.70 10.12 -9.72
N ILE A 69 4.75 9.57 -10.33
CA ILE A 69 4.86 9.51 -11.77
C ILE A 69 3.73 8.66 -12.34
N ALA A 70 3.12 9.10 -13.45
CA ALA A 70 2.06 8.37 -14.15
C ALA A 70 2.59 7.15 -14.94
N MET A 71 3.59 6.46 -14.39
CA MET A 71 4.12 5.20 -14.91
C MET A 71 3.50 4.05 -14.14
N CYS A 72 3.09 3.00 -14.85
CA CYS A 72 2.68 1.76 -14.21
C CYS A 72 3.75 0.67 -14.37
N LYS A 73 3.72 -0.30 -13.44
CA LYS A 73 4.62 -1.46 -13.46
C LYS A 73 3.82 -2.75 -13.23
N PRO A 74 4.19 -3.86 -13.88
CA PRO A 74 3.63 -5.17 -13.57
C PRO A 74 4.12 -5.67 -12.21
N GLY A 75 3.26 -6.34 -11.45
CA GLY A 75 3.63 -6.88 -10.13
C GLY A 75 2.43 -7.28 -9.26
N CYS A 76 2.71 -7.71 -8.03
CA CYS A 76 1.71 -7.97 -7.01
C CYS A 76 1.43 -6.70 -6.20
N PHE A 77 0.16 -6.30 -6.16
CA PHE A 77 -0.29 -5.10 -5.47
C PHE A 77 -1.33 -5.48 -4.42
N CYS A 78 -1.42 -4.71 -3.35
CA CYS A 78 -2.49 -4.91 -2.37
C CYS A 78 -3.85 -4.72 -3.05
N LYS A 79 -4.78 -5.64 -2.77
CA LYS A 79 -6.17 -5.53 -3.21
C LYS A 79 -6.77 -4.20 -2.73
N LYS A 80 -7.80 -3.73 -3.42
CA LYS A 80 -8.55 -2.53 -3.02
C LYS A 80 -8.97 -2.60 -1.53
N GLY A 81 -8.66 -1.55 -0.77
CA GLY A 81 -8.93 -1.48 0.67
C GLY A 81 -7.85 -2.09 1.57
N TYR A 82 -6.78 -2.65 0.97
CA TYR A 82 -5.59 -3.12 1.68
C TYR A 82 -4.40 -2.21 1.38
N PHE A 83 -3.52 -2.11 2.36
CA PHE A 83 -2.38 -1.21 2.37
C PHE A 83 -1.13 -2.02 2.72
N ARG A 84 -0.02 -1.73 2.04
CA ARG A 84 1.23 -2.44 2.29
C ARG A 84 1.82 -1.96 3.62
N ALA A 85 1.95 -2.88 4.57
CA ALA A 85 2.63 -2.65 5.84
C ALA A 85 4.16 -2.80 5.69
N ASN A 86 4.91 -2.34 6.70
CA ASN A 86 6.38 -2.39 6.71
C ASN A 86 6.96 -3.82 6.66
N ASN A 87 6.18 -4.82 7.06
CA ASN A 87 6.54 -6.24 6.95
C ASN A 87 6.18 -6.86 5.57
N ASN A 88 5.88 -6.02 4.58
CA ASN A 88 5.44 -6.37 3.22
C ASN A 88 4.09 -7.09 3.13
N GLN A 89 3.31 -7.21 4.20
CA GLN A 89 1.96 -7.78 4.14
C GLN A 89 0.92 -6.72 3.76
N CYS A 90 -0.09 -7.13 3.02
CA CYS A 90 -1.25 -6.31 2.72
C CYS A 90 -2.29 -6.45 3.84
N VAL A 91 -2.52 -5.36 4.58
CA VAL A 91 -3.39 -5.31 5.75
C VAL A 91 -4.51 -4.28 5.54
N GLN A 92 -5.60 -4.42 6.29
CA GLN A 92 -6.63 -3.39 6.31
C GLN A 92 -6.13 -2.15 7.08
N GLN A 93 -6.70 -0.98 6.78
CA GLN A 93 -6.31 0.31 7.37
C GLN A 93 -6.33 0.31 8.91
N GLU A 94 -7.25 -0.42 9.55
CA GLU A 94 -7.34 -0.52 11.00
C GLU A 94 -6.13 -1.22 11.62
N LYS A 95 -5.41 -2.02 10.83
CA LYS A 95 -4.18 -2.72 11.23
C LYS A 95 -2.91 -1.94 10.89
N CYS A 96 -3.03 -0.76 10.27
CA CYS A 96 -1.87 0.09 9.99
C CYS A 96 -1.37 0.84 11.24
N CYS A 97 -2.26 1.13 12.19
CA CYS A 97 -1.91 1.81 13.43
C CYS A 97 -1.43 0.80 14.46
N THR A 98 -0.11 0.65 14.58
CA THR A 98 0.52 -0.26 15.55
C THR A 98 1.14 0.48 16.74
N GLY A 99 1.01 1.81 16.83
CA GLY A 99 1.51 2.59 17.94
C GLY A 99 0.71 2.37 19.22
N ASP A 100 1.38 2.52 20.37
CA ASP A 100 0.71 2.44 21.67
C ASP A 100 -0.32 3.57 21.82
N ASN A 101 -1.54 3.19 22.26
CA ASN A 101 -2.68 4.09 22.43
C ASN A 101 -3.03 4.87 21.15
N GLU A 102 -2.81 4.27 20.00
CA GLU A 102 -3.12 4.81 18.69
C GLU A 102 -4.27 4.02 18.06
N GLN A 103 -5.15 4.71 17.35
CA GLN A 103 -6.27 4.11 16.62
C GLN A 103 -6.42 4.75 15.25
N TYR A 104 -6.87 3.94 14.30
CA TYR A 104 -7.29 4.42 12.99
C TYR A 104 -8.64 5.13 13.10
N THR A 105 -8.80 6.27 12.42
CA THR A 105 -10.12 6.84 12.15
C THR A 105 -10.18 7.46 10.75
N ASP A 106 -11.35 7.38 10.13
CA ASP A 106 -11.67 8.04 8.87
C ASP A 106 -11.89 9.56 9.02
N CYS A 107 -12.14 10.03 10.24
CA CYS A 107 -12.27 11.45 10.56
C CYS A 107 -11.53 11.75 11.86
N GLY A 108 -10.24 12.02 11.75
CA GLY A 108 -9.44 12.65 12.79
C GLY A 108 -9.14 14.11 12.49
N SER A 109 -8.57 14.79 13.48
CA SER A 109 -8.19 16.20 13.37
C SER A 109 -6.91 16.36 12.54
N ALA A 110 -6.91 17.24 11.53
CA ALA A 110 -5.68 17.65 10.83
C ALA A 110 -4.75 18.48 11.73
N CYS A 111 -5.26 18.88 12.89
CA CYS A 111 -4.61 19.68 13.89
C CYS A 111 -4.08 18.75 14.97
N VAL A 112 -2.79 18.40 14.90
CA VAL A 112 -2.20 17.46 15.87
C VAL A 112 -1.67 18.19 17.09
N GLU A 113 -2.17 17.80 18.25
CA GLU A 113 -1.66 18.20 19.55
C GLU A 113 -0.44 17.37 19.95
N THR A 114 0.57 18.05 20.49
CA THR A 114 1.74 17.42 21.11
C THR A 114 1.93 17.96 22.53
N CYS A 115 2.79 17.33 23.34
CA CYS A 115 3.12 17.86 24.67
C CYS A 115 3.57 19.32 24.68
N ASN A 116 4.27 19.77 23.64
CA ASN A 116 4.86 21.11 23.56
C ASN A 116 4.05 22.08 22.68
N TYR A 117 2.95 21.63 22.09
CA TYR A 117 2.19 22.43 21.14
C TYR A 117 0.71 22.06 21.16
N VAL A 118 -0.11 23.02 21.59
CA VAL A 118 -1.57 22.97 21.53
C VAL A 118 -2.04 24.06 20.55
N PRO A 119 -2.54 23.69 19.37
CA PRO A 119 -3.05 24.65 18.40
C PRO A 119 -4.32 25.33 18.93
N GLN A 120 -4.38 26.66 18.80
CA GLN A 120 -5.52 27.47 19.28
C GLN A 120 -6.72 27.44 18.32
N VAL A 121 -6.45 27.28 17.02
CA VAL A 121 -7.47 27.24 15.97
C VAL A 121 -7.19 26.01 15.13
N CYS A 122 -8.21 25.16 15.01
CA CYS A 122 -8.17 23.97 14.20
C CYS A 122 -9.24 24.05 13.12
N THR A 123 -8.93 23.44 11.98
CA THR A 123 -9.86 23.32 10.85
C THR A 123 -10.71 22.09 11.07
N GLU A 124 -12.02 22.19 10.79
CA GLU A 124 -13.00 21.08 10.89
C GLU A 124 -12.85 20.05 9.74
N GLN A 125 -11.66 19.93 9.17
CA GLN A 125 -11.39 18.98 8.09
C GLN A 125 -11.13 17.60 8.68
N CYS A 126 -11.96 16.63 8.29
CA CYS A 126 -11.70 15.22 8.57
C CYS A 126 -10.50 14.74 7.75
N VAL A 127 -9.46 14.27 8.42
CA VAL A 127 -8.35 13.54 7.79
C VAL A 127 -8.32 12.11 8.28
N ARG A 128 -8.06 11.19 7.35
CA ARG A 128 -7.90 9.76 7.66
C ARG A 128 -6.50 9.51 8.17
N GLY A 129 -6.36 8.65 9.16
CA GLY A 129 -5.05 8.41 9.75
C GLY A 129 -5.07 7.72 11.09
N CYS A 130 -3.89 7.60 11.67
CA CYS A 130 -3.66 7.09 13.01
C CYS A 130 -3.59 8.26 14.02
N PHE A 131 -4.46 8.22 15.03
CA PHE A 131 -4.59 9.26 16.05
C PHE A 131 -4.60 8.65 17.45
N CYS A 132 -4.35 9.45 18.47
CA CYS A 132 -4.43 8.97 19.84
C CYS A 132 -5.85 8.52 20.19
N GLN A 133 -5.96 7.38 20.89
CA GLN A 133 -7.21 6.65 21.10
C GLN A 133 -8.28 7.44 21.87
N SER A 134 -7.85 8.28 22.83
CA SER A 134 -8.73 9.18 23.57
C SER A 134 -8.09 10.56 23.73
N THR A 135 -8.90 11.52 24.16
CA THR A 135 -8.47 12.88 24.50
C THR A 135 -7.49 12.95 25.67
N ASP A 136 -7.35 11.88 26.45
CA ASP A 136 -6.39 11.78 27.57
C ASP A 136 -4.95 11.56 27.08
N TYR A 137 -4.81 11.14 25.82
CA TYR A 137 -3.53 10.89 25.18
C TYR A 137 -3.17 12.02 24.22
N VAL A 138 -1.89 12.32 24.15
CA VAL A 138 -1.31 13.32 23.26
C VAL A 138 -0.01 12.78 22.68
N ARG A 139 0.37 13.22 21.47
CA ARG A 139 1.67 12.85 20.90
C ARG A 139 2.79 13.42 21.76
N LYS A 140 3.81 12.62 22.03
CA LYS A 140 4.97 13.08 22.80
C LYS A 140 5.65 14.29 22.14
N ASP A 141 5.82 14.23 20.82
CA ASP A 141 6.50 15.25 20.01
C ASP A 141 6.09 15.14 18.53
N ASN A 142 6.74 15.91 17.66
CA ASN A 142 6.46 15.93 16.22
C ASN A 142 7.32 14.94 15.40
N SER A 143 7.94 13.95 16.03
CA SER A 143 8.77 12.97 15.33
C SER A 143 7.91 11.93 14.62
N THR A 144 8.45 11.35 13.54
CA THR A 144 7.81 10.23 12.84
C THR A 144 7.57 9.05 13.79
N GLY A 145 6.33 8.58 13.87
CA GLY A 145 5.92 7.53 14.78
C GLY A 145 5.90 7.93 16.26
N SER A 146 5.82 9.23 16.59
CA SER A 146 5.76 9.69 17.99
C SER A 146 4.63 8.98 18.75
N PRO A 147 4.90 8.37 19.91
CA PRO A 147 3.90 7.60 20.65
C PRO A 147 2.84 8.50 21.27
N CYS A 148 1.64 7.93 21.48
CA CYS A 148 0.58 8.56 22.26
C CYS A 148 0.81 8.25 23.75
N ILE A 149 1.15 9.29 24.51
CA ILE A 149 1.35 9.21 25.96
C ILE A 149 0.24 9.96 26.69
N LYS A 150 -0.03 9.65 27.95
CA LYS A 150 -1.01 10.41 28.72
C LYS A 150 -0.55 11.86 28.86
N ARG A 151 -1.48 12.82 28.84
CA ARG A 151 -1.16 14.24 29.01
C ARG A 151 -0.37 14.54 30.30
N GLU A 152 -0.66 13.82 31.38
CA GLU A 152 0.08 13.92 32.65
C GLU A 152 1.55 13.48 32.56
N GLN A 153 1.90 12.69 31.54
CA GLN A 153 3.27 12.23 31.29
C GLN A 153 4.08 13.19 30.42
N CYS A 154 3.47 14.27 29.92
CA CYS A 154 4.23 15.36 29.31
C CYS A 154 5.13 15.98 30.38
N SER A 155 6.44 15.84 30.20
CA SER A 155 7.42 16.48 31.08
C SER A 155 7.20 17.99 31.04
N GLN A 156 6.98 18.61 32.20
CA GLN A 156 6.95 20.08 32.33
C GLN A 156 8.30 20.69 31.95
#